data_AF-A0A957T7J8-F1
#
_entry.id   AF-A0A957T7J8-F1
#
_cell.length_a   1.000
_cell.length_b   1.000
_cell.length_c   1.000
_cell.angle_alpha   90.00
_cell.angle_beta   90.00
_cell.angle_gamma   90.00
#
_symmetry.space_group_name_H-M   'P 1'
#
loop_
_entity.id
_entity.type
_entity.pdbx_description
1 polymer ?
#
loop_
_entity_poly.entity_id
_entity_poly.type
_entity_poly.pdbx_seq_one_letter_code
_entity_poly.pdbx_strand_id
1 'polypeptide(L)'
;MPNEANERLDPTVMGQEPVHPQWQKLEELAARDDFEAILHRDNPRAAAVLTRSGMDRRTFLKIMGASLALTGVAGCTAKPPNEPIIPYVEVPEMLVLGRPLHFATTTTLGGYATGVLLETHEGRPARVEGNPNHPASVGGSDPFLLASVLELYNPDRSVYVRQNLELGSWDDFQSALASVLAAAQGNGGAGLRILTE
;
A
#
# COMPACT_ATOMS: atom_id res chain seq x y z
N MET A 1 52.99 57.88 34.63
CA MET A 1 53.93 56.74 34.49
C MET A 1 54.79 56.69 35.73
N PRO A 2 55.27 55.52 36.23
CA PRO A 2 54.83 54.11 36.22
C PRO A 2 54.40 53.66 37.67
N ASN A 3 53.60 52.60 37.95
CA ASN A 3 53.72 51.12 37.89
C ASN A 3 54.49 50.44 39.06
N GLU A 4 54.03 49.22 39.42
CA GLU A 4 54.53 48.22 40.43
C GLU A 4 53.82 48.21 41.80
N ALA A 5 53.43 47.09 42.44
CA ALA A 5 53.53 45.65 42.13
C ALA A 5 52.51 44.84 42.97
N ASN A 6 52.09 43.71 42.39
CA ASN A 6 51.19 42.68 42.92
C ASN A 6 51.73 41.95 44.17
N GLU A 7 50.86 41.80 45.16
CA GLU A 7 51.05 40.88 46.29
C GLU A 7 50.49 39.49 45.94
N ARG A 8 51.30 38.47 46.23
CA ARG A 8 51.14 37.08 45.80
C ARG A 8 50.10 36.35 46.66
N LEU A 9 49.15 35.66 46.02
CA LEU A 9 48.35 34.60 46.64
C LEU A 9 48.79 33.24 46.12
N ASP A 10 49.05 32.35 47.08
CA ASP A 10 49.68 31.03 46.97
C ASP A 10 48.70 29.99 46.37
N PRO A 11 49.04 29.26 45.28
CA PRO A 11 48.07 28.39 44.59
C PRO A 11 47.92 26.96 45.17
N THR A 12 48.46 26.67 46.35
CA THR A 12 48.52 25.29 46.92
C THR A 12 47.21 24.81 47.58
N VAL A 13 46.03 25.07 46.99
CA VAL A 13 44.73 24.56 47.53
C VAL A 13 43.81 23.90 46.49
N MET A 14 44.12 23.90 45.20
CA MET A 14 43.28 23.19 44.22
C MET A 14 44.01 21.95 43.71
N GLY A 15 43.53 20.77 44.11
CA GLY A 15 43.96 19.49 43.53
C GLY A 15 43.79 19.55 42.02
N GLN A 16 44.90 19.73 41.32
CA GLN A 16 44.93 19.75 39.86
C GLN A 16 44.81 18.30 39.38
N GLU A 17 43.63 17.93 38.89
CA GLU A 17 43.55 16.82 37.94
C GLU A 17 44.44 17.17 36.73
N PRO A 18 45.26 16.23 36.23
CA PRO A 18 46.09 16.48 35.06
C PRO A 18 45.20 16.87 33.87
N VAL A 19 45.36 18.11 33.39
CA VAL A 19 44.66 18.60 32.19
C VAL A 19 45.23 17.86 30.99
N HIS A 20 44.55 16.79 30.58
CA HIS A 20 44.96 16.03 29.41
C HIS A 20 44.57 16.79 28.12
N PRO A 21 45.47 16.85 27.11
CA PRO A 21 45.13 17.42 25.82
C PRO A 21 43.89 16.70 25.26
N GLN A 22 42.91 17.50 24.83
CA GLN A 22 41.67 16.99 24.23
C GLN A 22 42.04 16.18 22.99
N TRP A 23 41.64 14.90 23.01
CA TRP A 23 41.92 13.94 21.95
C TRP A 23 41.21 14.36 20.67
N GLN A 24 41.97 14.57 19.59
CA GLN A 24 41.41 14.96 18.29
C GLN A 24 40.93 13.76 17.48
N LYS A 25 41.39 12.54 17.81
CA LYS A 25 40.96 11.29 17.18
C LYS A 25 40.66 10.25 18.25
N LEU A 26 39.54 9.55 18.10
CA LEU A 26 39.09 8.50 19.03
C LEU A 26 40.11 7.35 19.16
N GLU A 27 40.94 7.15 18.14
CA GLU A 27 42.00 6.14 18.08
C GLU A 27 43.15 6.41 19.06
N GLU A 28 43.43 7.69 19.31
CA GLU A 28 44.48 8.13 20.22
C GLU A 28 44.08 7.93 21.68
N LEU A 29 42.77 8.00 21.98
CA LEU A 29 42.22 7.69 23.30
C LEU A 29 42.22 6.17 23.57
N ALA A 30 41.89 5.36 22.56
CA ALA A 30 41.85 3.91 22.69
C ALA A 30 43.25 3.26 22.79
N ALA A 31 44.30 3.95 22.34
CA ALA A 31 45.68 3.46 22.37
C ALA A 31 46.45 3.85 23.64
N ARG A 32 45.80 4.48 24.63
CA ARG A 32 46.47 4.86 25.88
C ARG A 32 46.58 3.69 26.84
N ASP A 33 47.71 3.62 27.53
CA ASP A 33 48.01 2.56 28.50
C ASP A 33 47.06 2.58 29.72
N ASP A 34 46.40 3.72 29.98
CA ASP A 34 45.43 3.92 31.07
C ASP A 34 43.96 3.76 30.64
N PHE A 35 43.68 3.54 29.35
CA PHE A 35 42.33 3.51 28.81
C PHE A 35 41.47 2.39 29.41
N GLU A 36 42.04 1.20 29.58
CA GLU A 36 41.33 0.07 30.20
C GLU A 36 40.96 0.37 31.66
N ALA A 37 41.87 0.99 32.43
CA ALA A 37 41.60 1.36 33.81
C ALA A 37 40.47 2.40 33.92
N ILE A 38 40.47 3.40 33.04
CA ILE A 38 39.43 4.42 32.95
C ILE A 38 38.09 3.79 32.55
N LEU A 39 38.10 2.86 31.61
CA LEU A 39 36.90 2.21 31.13
C LEU A 39 36.24 1.32 32.18
N HIS A 40 37.05 0.58 32.95
CA HIS A 40 36.58 -0.25 34.05
C HIS A 40 36.04 0.58 35.22
N ARG A 41 36.60 1.78 35.46
CA ARG A 41 36.15 2.72 36.48
C ARG A 41 34.84 3.41 36.08
N ASP A 42 34.78 3.94 34.87
CA ASP A 42 33.72 4.89 34.48
C ASP A 42 32.53 4.18 33.82
N ASN A 43 32.75 3.03 33.16
CA ASN A 43 31.71 2.27 32.46
C ASN A 43 31.80 0.75 32.74
N PRO A 44 31.64 0.31 33.99
CA PRO A 44 31.91 -1.06 34.42
C PRO A 44 31.04 -2.12 33.73
N ARG A 45 29.78 -1.78 33.39
CA ARG A 45 28.87 -2.69 32.66
C ARG A 45 29.35 -2.94 31.22
N ALA A 46 29.80 -1.90 30.52
CA ALA A 46 30.30 -2.03 29.16
C ALA A 46 31.63 -2.77 29.13
N ALA A 47 32.52 -2.53 30.10
CA ALA A 47 33.80 -3.22 30.23
C ALA A 47 33.61 -4.74 30.48
N ALA A 48 32.65 -5.11 31.34
CA ALA A 48 32.33 -6.52 31.64
C ALA A 48 31.79 -7.29 30.42
N VAL A 49 31.06 -6.65 29.52
CA VAL A 49 30.53 -7.27 28.30
C VAL A 49 31.64 -7.60 27.30
N LEU A 50 32.70 -6.81 27.27
CA LEU A 50 33.79 -6.94 26.29
C LEU A 50 34.90 -7.86 26.78
N THR A 51 35.16 -7.83 28.08
CA THR A 51 36.08 -8.78 28.73
C THR A 51 35.52 -10.20 28.72
N ARG A 52 34.19 -10.39 28.88
CA ARG A 52 33.57 -11.73 28.81
C ARG A 52 33.53 -12.32 27.41
N SER A 53 33.46 -11.51 26.36
CA SER A 53 33.38 -11.99 24.98
C SER A 53 34.74 -12.28 24.35
N GLY A 54 35.85 -11.94 25.04
CA GLY A 54 37.22 -12.09 24.52
C GLY A 54 37.47 -11.33 23.22
N MET A 55 36.57 -10.40 22.86
CA MET A 55 36.51 -9.76 21.55
C MET A 55 36.60 -8.25 21.71
N ASP A 56 37.58 -7.66 21.03
CA ASP A 56 37.75 -6.21 20.96
C ASP A 56 36.48 -5.52 20.41
N ARG A 57 36.10 -4.38 20.99
CA ARG A 57 34.98 -3.52 20.56
C ARG A 57 35.01 -3.25 19.06
N ARG A 58 36.19 -2.97 18.54
CA ARG A 58 36.39 -2.68 17.12
C ARG A 58 36.07 -3.89 16.26
N THR A 59 36.46 -5.09 16.70
CA THR A 59 36.14 -6.34 16.00
C THR A 59 34.65 -6.63 16.04
N PHE A 60 33.99 -6.40 17.18
CA PHE A 60 32.53 -6.51 17.29
C PHE A 60 31.81 -5.54 16.33
N LEU A 61 32.19 -4.26 16.30
CA LEU A 61 31.57 -3.27 15.41
C LEU A 61 31.85 -3.55 13.92
N LYS A 62 33.02 -4.09 13.59
CA LYS A 62 33.34 -4.55 12.23
C LYS A 62 32.42 -5.69 11.80
N ILE A 63 32.20 -6.68 12.67
CA ILE A 63 31.33 -7.83 12.39
C ILE A 63 29.88 -7.36 12.27
N MET A 64 29.38 -6.56 13.23
CA MET A 64 28.02 -6.01 13.20
C MET A 64 27.77 -5.13 11.97
N GLY A 65 28.73 -4.26 11.62
CA GLY A 65 28.68 -3.44 10.42
C GLY A 65 28.70 -4.26 9.13
N ALA A 66 29.52 -5.31 9.08
CA ALA A 66 29.55 -6.25 7.95
C ALA A 66 28.22 -7.03 7.81
N SER A 67 27.64 -7.48 8.93
CA SER A 67 26.33 -8.15 8.93
C SER A 67 25.20 -7.23 8.45
N LEU A 68 25.17 -5.98 8.92
CA LEU A 68 24.19 -4.99 8.47
C LEU A 68 24.37 -4.60 7.00
N ALA A 69 25.60 -4.50 6.50
CA ALA A 69 25.87 -4.24 5.09
C ALA A 69 25.41 -5.42 4.21
N LEU A 70 25.70 -6.66 4.60
CA LEU A 70 25.27 -7.85 3.85
C LEU A 70 23.75 -8.00 3.80
N THR A 71 23.04 -7.76 4.90
CA THR A 71 21.57 -7.81 4.93
C THR A 71 20.93 -6.59 4.25
N GLY A 72 21.52 -5.40 4.39
CA GLY A 72 21.02 -4.16 3.79
C GLY A 72 21.14 -4.13 2.27
N VAL A 73 22.23 -4.68 1.70
CA VAL A 73 22.40 -4.79 0.25
C VAL A 73 21.39 -5.77 -0.37
N ALA A 74 21.01 -6.84 0.34
CA ALA A 74 19.96 -7.76 -0.10
C ALA A 74 18.55 -7.15 -0.02
N GLY A 75 18.31 -6.21 0.91
CA GLY A 75 17.01 -5.55 1.09
C GLY A 75 16.75 -4.37 0.13
N CYS A 76 17.79 -3.67 -0.32
CA CYS A 76 17.65 -2.49 -1.18
C CYS A 76 17.64 -2.81 -2.69
N THR A 77 17.88 -4.06 -3.09
CA THR A 77 17.77 -4.52 -4.48
C THR A 77 16.54 -5.40 -4.70
N ALA A 78 15.44 -5.13 -3.99
CA ALA A 78 14.13 -5.55 -4.45
C ALA A 78 13.81 -4.76 -5.72
N LYS A 79 14.42 -5.16 -6.85
CA LYS A 79 13.89 -4.80 -8.15
C LYS A 79 12.42 -5.22 -8.07
N PRO A 80 11.46 -4.28 -8.19
CA PRO A 80 10.06 -4.67 -8.18
C PRO A 80 9.90 -5.78 -9.23
N PRO A 81 9.04 -6.79 -8.96
CA PRO A 81 8.77 -7.83 -9.94
C PRO A 81 8.56 -7.15 -11.30
N ASN A 82 9.10 -7.74 -12.37
CA ASN A 82 8.93 -7.17 -13.71
C ASN A 82 7.43 -7.20 -14.06
N GLU A 83 6.70 -6.14 -13.72
CA GLU A 83 5.28 -5.98 -14.01
C GLU A 83 5.14 -5.53 -15.47
N PRO A 84 4.52 -6.35 -16.33
CA PRO A 84 4.35 -5.98 -17.73
C PRO A 84 3.35 -4.83 -17.84
N ILE A 85 3.77 -3.74 -18.48
CA ILE A 85 2.89 -2.63 -18.88
C ILE A 85 2.36 -2.95 -20.28
N ILE A 86 1.06 -3.29 -20.37
CA ILE A 86 0.42 -3.68 -21.62
C ILE A 86 -0.36 -2.49 -22.17
N PRO A 87 0.08 -1.87 -23.28
CA PRO A 87 -0.67 -0.78 -23.92
C PRO A 87 -1.85 -1.32 -24.73
N TYR A 88 -2.81 -0.43 -25.02
CA TYR A 88 -3.87 -0.71 -25.98
C TYR A 88 -3.28 -0.90 -27.39
N VAL A 89 -3.84 -1.84 -28.15
CA VAL A 89 -3.53 -2.00 -29.58
C VAL A 89 -4.07 -0.79 -30.36
N GLU A 90 -5.31 -0.41 -30.06
CA GLU A 90 -5.97 0.79 -30.58
C GLU A 90 -6.59 1.53 -29.40
N VAL A 91 -6.18 2.79 -29.19
CA VAL A 91 -6.67 3.61 -28.08
C VAL A 91 -7.98 4.30 -28.52
N PRO A 92 -9.07 4.16 -27.75
CA PRO A 92 -10.29 4.94 -28.00
C PRO A 92 -10.04 6.44 -27.82
N GLU A 93 -10.59 7.28 -28.69
CA GLU A 93 -10.33 8.74 -28.69
C GLU A 93 -10.71 9.44 -27.37
N MET A 94 -11.73 8.94 -26.68
CA MET A 94 -12.20 9.52 -25.42
C MET A 94 -11.40 9.05 -24.19
N LEU A 95 -10.49 8.08 -24.34
CA LEU A 95 -9.77 7.50 -23.22
C LEU A 95 -8.41 8.16 -23.00
N VAL A 96 -8.24 8.79 -21.84
CA VAL A 96 -6.94 9.25 -21.35
C VAL A 96 -6.57 8.44 -20.11
N LEU A 97 -5.49 7.68 -20.19
CA LEU A 97 -5.03 6.82 -19.09
C LEU A 97 -4.83 7.62 -17.80
N GLY A 98 -5.34 7.09 -16.68
CA GLY A 98 -5.26 7.74 -15.38
C GLY A 98 -6.21 8.92 -15.16
N ARG A 99 -7.07 9.26 -16.14
CA ARG A 99 -8.17 10.22 -15.92
C ARG A 99 -9.51 9.49 -15.89
N PRO A 100 -10.32 9.65 -14.83
CA PRO A 100 -11.63 9.03 -14.76
C PRO A 100 -12.57 9.61 -15.82
N LEU A 101 -13.30 8.72 -16.49
CA LEU A 101 -14.38 9.06 -17.39
C LEU A 101 -15.73 8.90 -16.68
N HIS A 102 -16.59 9.89 -16.83
CA HIS A 102 -17.90 9.90 -16.18
C HIS A 102 -18.99 9.65 -17.21
N PHE A 103 -19.82 8.63 -16.98
CA PHE A 103 -20.96 8.29 -17.83
C PHE A 103 -22.28 8.52 -17.08
N ALA A 104 -23.19 9.27 -17.67
CA ALA A 104 -24.55 9.40 -17.16
C ALA A 104 -25.38 8.19 -17.61
N THR A 105 -25.89 7.43 -16.65
CA THR A 105 -26.75 6.26 -16.89
C THR A 105 -27.90 6.22 -15.86
N THR A 106 -28.69 5.15 -15.88
CA THR A 106 -29.76 4.91 -14.92
C THR A 106 -29.66 3.50 -14.37
N THR A 107 -29.89 3.32 -13.08
CA THR A 107 -30.11 1.99 -12.48
C THR A 107 -31.59 1.80 -12.16
N THR A 108 -32.07 0.57 -12.15
CA THR A 108 -33.45 0.23 -11.79
C THR A 108 -33.46 -0.52 -10.48
N LEU A 109 -34.22 -0.03 -9.50
CA LEU A 109 -34.46 -0.73 -8.23
C LEU A 109 -35.97 -0.73 -7.95
N GLY A 110 -36.56 -1.94 -7.84
CA GLY A 110 -37.99 -2.11 -7.59
C GLY A 110 -38.89 -1.46 -8.65
N GLY A 111 -38.49 -1.52 -9.92
CA GLY A 111 -39.22 -0.92 -11.05
C GLY A 111 -39.03 0.59 -11.24
N TYR A 112 -38.30 1.29 -10.35
CA TYR A 112 -38.01 2.73 -10.49
C TYR A 112 -36.61 2.97 -11.03
N ALA A 113 -36.50 3.86 -12.02
CA ALA A 113 -35.22 4.27 -12.58
C ALA A 113 -34.64 5.47 -11.83
N THR A 114 -33.44 5.31 -11.29
CA THR A 114 -32.66 6.37 -10.65
C THR A 114 -31.49 6.73 -11.55
N GLY A 115 -31.38 8.02 -11.93
CA GLY A 115 -30.27 8.52 -12.74
C GLY A 115 -28.99 8.66 -11.93
N VAL A 116 -27.89 8.16 -12.48
CA VAL A 116 -26.61 7.98 -11.79
C VAL A 116 -25.46 8.37 -12.70
N LEU A 117 -24.34 8.73 -12.10
CA LEU A 117 -23.08 9.05 -12.74
C LEU A 117 -22.07 7.95 -12.40
N LEU A 118 -21.62 7.22 -13.42
CA LEU A 118 -20.61 6.18 -13.29
C LEU A 118 -19.24 6.77 -13.54
N GLU A 119 -18.34 6.60 -12.58
CA GLU A 119 -16.92 6.83 -12.77
C GLU A 119 -16.28 5.55 -13.30
N THR A 120 -15.60 5.66 -14.44
CA THR A 120 -14.94 4.54 -15.12
C THR A 120 -13.46 4.84 -15.33
N HIS A 121 -12.64 3.81 -15.13
CA HIS A 121 -11.20 3.83 -15.39
C HIS A 121 -10.92 2.76 -16.44
N GLU A 122 -10.37 3.15 -17.60
CA GLU A 122 -10.00 2.21 -18.67
C GLU A 122 -11.15 1.26 -19.11
N GLY A 123 -12.40 1.73 -19.03
CA GLY A 123 -13.61 0.95 -19.37
C GLY A 123 -14.18 0.11 -18.22
N ARG A 124 -13.61 0.20 -17.01
CA ARG A 124 -14.09 -0.48 -15.80
C ARG A 124 -14.82 0.50 -14.89
N PRO A 125 -16.13 0.32 -14.63
CA PRO A 125 -16.83 1.10 -13.62
C PRO A 125 -16.22 0.91 -12.23
N ALA A 126 -15.67 1.97 -11.63
CA ALA A 126 -15.07 1.90 -10.30
C ALA A 126 -16.01 2.42 -9.22
N ARG A 127 -16.86 3.40 -9.55
CA ARG A 127 -17.71 4.10 -8.59
C ARG A 127 -19.02 4.54 -9.23
N VAL A 128 -20.10 4.50 -8.45
CA VAL A 128 -21.41 5.03 -8.86
C VAL A 128 -21.85 6.11 -7.89
N GLU A 129 -22.28 7.25 -8.43
CA GLU A 129 -22.86 8.34 -7.65
C GLU A 129 -24.21 8.77 -8.22
N GLY A 130 -25.02 9.46 -7.42
CA GLY A 130 -26.23 10.11 -7.93
C GLY A 130 -25.90 11.15 -9.00
N ASN A 131 -26.74 11.26 -10.03
CA ASN A 131 -26.61 12.34 -11.01
C ASN A 131 -27.27 13.63 -10.45
N PRO A 132 -26.53 14.74 -10.28
CA PRO A 132 -27.09 16.00 -9.80
C PRO A 132 -28.22 16.56 -10.67
N ASN A 133 -28.21 16.24 -11.97
CA ASN A 133 -29.20 16.70 -12.93
C ASN A 133 -30.45 15.80 -12.99
N HIS A 134 -30.46 14.67 -12.28
CA HIS A 134 -31.60 13.75 -12.27
C HIS A 134 -32.47 14.00 -11.03
N PRO A 135 -33.80 14.18 -11.19
CA PRO A 135 -34.68 14.58 -10.09
C PRO A 135 -34.78 13.55 -8.97
N ALA A 136 -34.58 12.27 -9.26
CA ALA A 136 -34.67 11.21 -8.25
C ALA A 136 -33.43 11.08 -7.35
N SER A 137 -32.24 11.40 -7.86
CA SER A 137 -30.98 11.24 -7.10
C SER A 137 -30.43 12.56 -6.61
N VAL A 138 -30.51 13.65 -7.41
CA VAL A 138 -30.05 15.00 -7.04
C VAL A 138 -28.62 14.98 -6.47
N GLY A 139 -27.77 14.09 -6.99
CA GLY A 139 -26.39 13.90 -6.51
C GLY A 139 -26.23 12.93 -5.33
N GLY A 140 -27.31 12.46 -4.74
CA GLY A 140 -27.31 11.48 -3.64
C GLY A 140 -27.17 10.04 -4.10
N SER A 141 -26.53 9.22 -3.27
CA SER A 141 -26.35 7.79 -3.49
C SER A 141 -27.03 7.00 -2.38
N ASP A 142 -27.71 5.92 -2.74
CA ASP A 142 -28.26 4.95 -1.78
C ASP A 142 -27.28 3.77 -1.56
N PRO A 143 -27.44 2.98 -0.48
CA PRO A 143 -26.54 1.86 -0.19
C PRO A 143 -26.54 0.77 -1.26
N PHE A 144 -27.68 0.54 -1.93
CA PHE A 144 -27.80 -0.46 -2.98
C PHE A 144 -27.05 -0.01 -4.24
N LEU A 145 -27.10 1.27 -4.56
CA LEU A 145 -26.40 1.91 -5.64
C LEU A 145 -24.89 1.78 -5.44
N LEU A 146 -24.40 2.08 -4.24
CA LEU A 146 -22.98 1.91 -3.93
C LEU A 146 -22.55 0.43 -4.00
N ALA A 147 -23.43 -0.49 -3.60
CA ALA A 147 -23.17 -1.93 -3.67
C ALA A 147 -23.27 -2.52 -5.09
N SER A 148 -23.96 -1.86 -6.02
CA SER A 148 -24.16 -2.35 -7.40
C SER A 148 -22.85 -2.60 -8.17
N VAL A 149 -21.79 -1.85 -7.85
CA VAL A 149 -20.45 -2.09 -8.44
C VAL A 149 -19.94 -3.49 -8.05
N LEU A 150 -20.17 -3.91 -6.81
CA LEU A 150 -19.74 -5.22 -6.33
C LEU A 150 -20.55 -6.34 -6.99
N GLU A 151 -21.85 -6.12 -7.23
CA GLU A 151 -22.70 -7.08 -7.95
C GLU A 151 -22.18 -7.33 -9.37
N LEU A 152 -21.72 -6.28 -10.06
CA LEU A 152 -21.12 -6.39 -11.39
C LEU A 152 -19.82 -7.23 -11.37
N TYR A 153 -19.00 -7.07 -10.34
CA TYR A 153 -17.71 -7.77 -10.18
C TYR A 153 -17.79 -9.05 -9.33
N ASN A 154 -19.00 -9.53 -9.02
CA ASN A 154 -19.16 -10.73 -8.23
C ASN A 154 -18.67 -11.97 -9.02
N PRO A 155 -17.70 -12.76 -8.49
CA PRO A 155 -17.22 -13.97 -9.17
C PRO A 155 -18.31 -15.06 -9.31
N ASP A 156 -19.33 -15.04 -8.46
CA ASP A 156 -20.44 -16.00 -8.50
C ASP A 156 -21.52 -15.61 -9.53
N ARG A 157 -21.36 -14.45 -10.20
CA ARG A 157 -22.30 -13.99 -11.23
C ARG A 157 -22.36 -15.01 -12.37
N SER A 158 -23.57 -15.32 -12.85
CA SER A 158 -23.73 -16.27 -13.96
C SER A 158 -23.04 -15.75 -15.22
N VAL A 159 -22.04 -16.49 -15.68
CA VAL A 159 -21.26 -16.16 -16.90
C VAL A 159 -21.84 -16.87 -18.13
N TYR A 160 -22.56 -17.98 -17.92
CA TYR A 160 -23.04 -18.85 -18.99
C TYR A 160 -24.54 -19.09 -18.87
N VAL A 161 -25.17 -19.33 -20.02
CA VAL A 161 -26.52 -19.89 -20.07
C VAL A 161 -26.47 -21.33 -19.54
N ARG A 162 -27.51 -21.74 -18.83
CA ARG A 162 -27.64 -23.12 -18.34
C ARG A 162 -28.99 -23.70 -18.68
N GLN A 163 -29.01 -24.98 -19.04
CA GLN A 163 -30.22 -25.77 -19.22
C GLN A 163 -30.11 -27.00 -18.33
N ASN A 164 -31.06 -27.21 -17.42
CA ASN A 164 -31.02 -28.32 -16.45
C ASN A 164 -29.69 -28.41 -15.67
N LEU A 165 -29.13 -27.26 -15.28
CA LEU A 165 -27.82 -27.10 -14.60
C LEU A 165 -26.58 -27.43 -15.45
N GLU A 166 -26.74 -27.85 -16.70
CA GLU A 166 -25.65 -28.04 -17.64
C GLU A 166 -25.35 -26.75 -18.39
N LEU A 167 -24.09 -26.57 -18.81
CA LEU A 167 -23.66 -25.40 -19.59
C LEU A 167 -24.27 -25.45 -20.99
N GLY A 168 -24.86 -24.34 -21.41
CA GLY A 168 -25.42 -24.15 -22.76
C GLY A 168 -24.94 -22.86 -23.41
N SER A 169 -25.13 -22.75 -24.72
CA SER A 169 -24.86 -21.52 -25.47
C SER A 169 -26.09 -20.61 -25.54
N TRP A 170 -25.87 -19.37 -25.98
CA TRP A 170 -26.97 -18.45 -26.27
C TRP A 170 -27.84 -18.92 -27.43
N ASP A 171 -27.28 -19.65 -28.40
CA ASP A 171 -28.01 -20.21 -29.53
C ASP A 171 -28.88 -21.40 -29.13
N ASP A 172 -28.42 -22.23 -28.18
CA ASP A 172 -29.21 -23.31 -27.60
C ASP A 172 -30.44 -22.75 -26.88
N PHE A 173 -30.25 -21.68 -26.08
CA PHE A 173 -31.35 -20.99 -25.42
C PHE A 173 -32.36 -20.42 -26.41
N GLN A 174 -31.90 -19.73 -27.46
CA GLN A 174 -32.79 -19.19 -28.49
C GLN A 174 -33.58 -20.28 -29.20
N SER A 175 -32.94 -21.40 -29.53
CA SER A 175 -33.58 -22.55 -30.17
C SER A 175 -34.63 -23.19 -29.26
N ALA A 176 -34.30 -23.36 -27.97
CA ALA A 176 -35.23 -23.87 -26.97
C ALA A 176 -36.43 -22.93 -26.79
N LEU A 177 -36.19 -21.62 -26.65
CA LEU A 177 -37.24 -20.62 -26.53
C LEU A 177 -38.15 -20.58 -27.76
N ALA A 178 -37.59 -20.63 -28.96
CA ALA A 178 -38.36 -20.65 -30.21
C ALA A 178 -39.30 -21.86 -30.27
N SER A 179 -38.85 -23.04 -29.83
CA SER A 179 -39.69 -24.24 -29.77
C SER A 179 -40.89 -24.09 -28.81
N VAL A 180 -40.67 -23.48 -27.64
CA VAL A 180 -41.71 -23.20 -26.64
C VAL A 180 -42.74 -22.20 -27.19
N LEU A 181 -42.26 -21.14 -27.85
CA LEU A 181 -43.12 -20.12 -28.45
C LEU A 181 -43.97 -20.69 -29.59
N ALA A 182 -43.38 -21.51 -30.47
CA ALA A 182 -44.11 -22.17 -31.55
C ALA A 182 -45.22 -23.10 -31.04
N ALA A 183 -44.94 -23.87 -29.97
CA ALA A 183 -45.96 -24.71 -29.33
C ALA A 183 -47.08 -23.87 -28.69
N ALA A 184 -46.73 -22.75 -28.05
CA ALA A 184 -47.70 -21.86 -27.43
C ALA A 184 -48.61 -21.16 -28.45
N GLN A 185 -48.14 -20.89 -29.67
CA GLN A 185 -48.95 -20.27 -30.74
C GLN A 185 -50.20 -21.08 -31.09
N GLY A 186 -50.10 -22.42 -31.12
CA GLY A 186 -51.23 -23.30 -31.46
C GLY A 186 -52.44 -23.17 -30.53
N ASN A 187 -52.21 -22.77 -29.27
CA ASN A 187 -53.26 -22.61 -28.24
C ASN A 187 -53.46 -21.14 -27.84
N GLY A 188 -53.04 -20.19 -28.67
CA GLY A 188 -53.19 -18.75 -28.40
C GLY A 188 -52.39 -18.25 -27.19
N GLY A 189 -51.30 -18.92 -26.83
CA GLY A 189 -50.43 -18.54 -25.70
C GLY A 189 -50.88 -19.08 -24.34
N ALA A 190 -51.91 -19.94 -24.29
CA ALA A 190 -52.34 -20.57 -23.05
C ALA A 190 -51.20 -21.37 -22.40
N GLY A 191 -50.72 -20.91 -21.23
CA GLY A 191 -49.64 -21.54 -20.46
C GLY A 191 -48.31 -20.77 -20.46
N LEU A 192 -48.13 -19.80 -21.35
CA LEU A 192 -46.95 -18.92 -21.34
C LEU A 192 -47.20 -17.75 -20.37
N ARG A 193 -46.33 -17.59 -19.37
CA ARG A 193 -46.37 -16.50 -18.40
C ARG A 193 -44.98 -15.89 -18.28
N ILE A 194 -44.92 -14.56 -18.19
CA ILE A 194 -43.69 -13.82 -17.93
C ILE A 194 -43.83 -13.22 -16.54
N LEU A 195 -42.85 -13.47 -15.68
CA LEU A 195 -42.71 -12.82 -14.39
C LEU A 195 -41.54 -11.86 -14.50
N THR A 196 -41.79 -10.58 -14.23
CA THR A 196 -40.78 -9.52 -14.20
C THR A 196 -40.75 -8.90 -12.81
N GLU A 197 -39.58 -8.40 -12.41
CA GLU A 197 -39.37 -7.60 -11.20
C GLU A 197 -39.17 -6.12 -11.52
#